data_AF-A0A5Y1I851-F1
#
_entry.id   AF-A0A5Y1I851-F1
#
_cell.length_a   1.000
_cell.length_b   1.000
_cell.length_c   1.000
_cell.angle_alpha   90.00
_cell.angle_beta   90.00
_cell.angle_gamma   90.00
#
_symmetry.space_group_name_H-M   'P 1'
#
loop_
_entity.id
_entity.type
_entity.pdbx_description
1 polymer ?
#
loop_
_entity_poly.entity_id
_entity_poly.type
_entity_poly.pdbx_seq_one_letter_code
_entity_poly.pdbx_strand_id
1 'polypeptide(L)'
;MTNYHIILYAKSNGVKKVFNDYNKENITFDELKTSILKRLGNVDSVNRINRDKVKVKQIITNSTSIKELTEKINFETELHLDVREV
;
A
#
# COMPACT_ATOMS: atom_id res chain seq x y z
N MET A 1 6.69 -18.29 3.70
CA MET A 1 6.63 -17.58 2.42
C MET A 1 5.23 -17.74 1.88
N THR A 2 4.70 -16.69 1.28
CA THR A 2 3.25 -16.60 1.01
C THR A 2 3.04 -15.84 -0.30
N ASN A 3 1.96 -16.18 -1.01
CA ASN A 3 1.56 -15.42 -2.19
C ASN A 3 0.56 -14.34 -1.78
N TYR A 4 0.69 -13.17 -2.36
CA TYR A 4 -0.15 -12.03 -2.06
C TYR A 4 -0.68 -11.37 -3.32
N HIS A 5 -1.95 -10.99 -3.29
CA HIS A 5 -2.55 -10.01 -4.19
C HIS A 5 -2.62 -8.66 -3.46
N ILE A 6 -2.14 -7.61 -4.11
CA ILE A 6 -2.03 -6.27 -3.52
C ILE A 6 -2.71 -5.24 -4.41
N ILE A 7 -3.56 -4.42 -3.79
CA ILE A 7 -4.19 -3.27 -4.45
C ILE A 7 -3.91 -2.00 -3.65
N LEU A 8 -3.28 -1.02 -4.30
CA LEU A 8 -3.10 0.34 -3.76
C LEU A 8 -4.02 1.29 -4.53
N TYR A 9 -4.88 2.02 -3.82
CA TYR A 9 -5.85 2.93 -4.43
C TYR A 9 -6.15 4.13 -3.54
N ALA A 10 -6.83 5.14 -4.07
CA ALA A 10 -7.45 6.22 -3.29
C ALA A 10 -8.93 6.33 -3.67
N LYS A 11 -9.74 6.86 -2.76
CA LYS A 11 -11.10 7.26 -3.05
C LYS A 11 -11.19 8.77 -3.06
N SER A 12 -11.66 9.36 -4.16
CA SER A 12 -11.91 10.79 -4.25
C SER A 12 -13.28 11.02 -4.85
N ASN A 13 -14.13 11.78 -4.15
CA ASN A 13 -15.51 12.07 -4.57
C ASN A 13 -16.31 10.80 -4.94
N GLY A 14 -16.17 9.72 -4.15
CA GLY A 14 -16.84 8.45 -4.41
C GLY A 14 -16.21 7.57 -5.50
N VAL A 15 -15.24 8.08 -6.25
CA VAL A 15 -14.56 7.34 -7.32
C VAL A 15 -13.29 6.66 -6.78
N LYS A 16 -13.19 5.33 -6.99
CA LYS A 16 -11.98 4.55 -6.68
C LYS A 16 -10.96 4.75 -7.82
N LYS A 17 -9.81 5.33 -7.51
CA LYS A 17 -8.66 5.42 -8.41
C LYS A 17 -7.60 4.41 -7.97
N VAL A 18 -7.44 3.34 -8.75
CA VAL A 18 -6.41 2.30 -8.52
C VAL A 18 -5.08 2.79 -9.06
N PHE A 19 -4.02 2.65 -8.28
CA PHE A 19 -2.65 3.01 -8.66
C PHE A 19 -1.82 1.78 -8.98
N ASN A 20 -2.00 0.71 -8.21
CA ASN A 20 -1.32 -0.55 -8.40
C ASN A 20 -2.29 -1.69 -8.10
N ASP A 21 -2.22 -2.73 -8.91
CA ASP A 21 -2.94 -3.99 -8.76
C ASP A 21 -2.01 -5.10 -9.27
N TYR A 22 -1.50 -5.93 -8.37
CA TYR A 22 -0.46 -6.91 -8.73
C TYR A 22 -0.36 -8.08 -7.74
N ASN A 23 0.24 -9.17 -8.22
CA ASN A 23 0.56 -10.36 -7.42
C ASN A 23 2.06 -10.41 -7.06
N LYS A 24 2.35 -11.07 -5.95
CA LYS A 24 3.70 -11.50 -5.55
C LYS A 24 3.64 -12.91 -5.01
N GLU A 25 4.50 -13.78 -5.52
CA GLU A 25 4.54 -15.19 -5.17
C GLU A 25 5.76 -15.51 -4.33
N ASN A 26 5.59 -16.42 -3.36
CA ASN A 26 6.64 -16.97 -2.52
C ASN A 26 7.53 -15.90 -1.85
N ILE A 27 6.92 -14.88 -1.23
CA ILE A 27 7.66 -13.79 -0.57
C ILE A 27 7.50 -13.79 0.95
N THR A 28 8.45 -13.16 1.63
CA THR A 28 8.39 -12.77 3.04
C THR A 28 7.66 -11.44 3.23
N PHE A 29 7.32 -11.12 4.48
CA PHE A 29 6.67 -9.84 4.80
C PHE A 29 7.59 -8.63 4.55
N ASP A 30 8.90 -8.75 4.81
CA ASP A 30 9.85 -7.66 4.53
C ASP A 30 10.01 -7.40 3.02
N GLU A 31 10.03 -8.46 2.21
CA GLU A 31 10.01 -8.34 0.75
C GLU A 31 8.69 -7.74 0.24
N LEU A 32 7.55 -8.07 0.88
CA LEU A 32 6.26 -7.45 0.59
C LEU A 32 6.30 -5.95 0.84
N LYS A 33 6.78 -5.51 2.01
CA LYS A 33 6.96 -4.09 2.34
C LYS A 33 7.80 -3.38 1.29
N THR A 34 8.92 -3.98 0.91
CA THR A 34 9.84 -3.44 -0.10
C THR A 34 9.16 -3.32 -1.47
N SER A 35 8.38 -4.33 -1.85
CA SER A 35 7.61 -4.35 -3.10
C SER A 35 6.53 -3.26 -3.15
N ILE A 36 5.84 -3.01 -2.04
CA ILE A 36 4.83 -1.95 -1.91
C ILE A 36 5.51 -0.58 -1.98
N LEU A 37 6.60 -0.36 -1.24
CA LEU A 37 7.35 0.90 -1.23
C LEU A 37 7.85 1.30 -2.62
N LYS A 38 8.40 0.35 -3.39
CA LYS A 38 8.88 0.61 -4.75
C LYS A 38 7.76 1.12 -5.65
N ARG A 39 6.58 0.50 -5.57
CA ARG A 39 5.41 0.87 -6.38
C ARG A 39 4.76 2.17 -5.91
N LEU A 40 4.69 2.39 -4.61
CA LEU A 40 4.27 3.68 -4.05
C LEU A 40 5.16 4.81 -4.57
N GLY A 41 6.48 4.58 -4.66
CA GLY A 41 7.45 5.50 -5.27
C GLY A 41 7.05 5.95 -6.68
N ASN A 42 6.59 5.00 -7.50
CA ASN A 42 6.22 5.20 -8.91
C ASN A 42 4.80 5.77 -9.12
N VAL A 43 4.02 5.96 -8.07
CA VAL A 43 2.70 6.60 -8.21
C VAL A 43 2.91 8.09 -8.46
N ASP A 44 2.87 8.48 -9.74
CA ASP A 44 2.83 9.86 -10.20
C ASP A 44 1.42 10.40 -9.96
N SER A 45 1.25 11.19 -8.89
CA SER A 45 -0.09 11.68 -8.56
C SER A 45 -0.12 13.01 -7.82
N VAL A 46 -1.17 13.74 -8.17
CA VAL A 46 -1.67 15.06 -7.73
C VAL A 46 -1.35 15.36 -6.26
N ASN A 47 -0.95 16.59 -5.94
CA ASN A 47 -0.46 17.11 -4.64
C ASN A 47 -0.98 16.44 -3.35
N ARG A 48 -2.25 16.02 -3.29
CA ARG A 48 -2.83 15.30 -2.14
C ARG A 48 -2.15 13.96 -1.84
N ILE A 49 -1.89 13.14 -2.85
CA ILE A 49 -1.28 11.81 -2.64
C ILE A 49 0.20 11.95 -2.25
N ASN A 50 0.87 12.99 -2.74
CA ASN A 50 2.23 13.32 -2.31
C ASN A 50 2.32 13.71 -0.84
N ARG A 51 1.27 14.34 -0.27
CA ARG A 51 1.24 14.72 1.15
C ARG A 51 1.35 13.48 2.05
N ASP A 52 0.58 12.44 1.74
CA ASP A 52 0.54 11.24 2.58
C ASP A 52 1.64 10.24 2.23
N LYS A 53 2.34 10.40 1.10
CA LYS A 53 3.40 9.49 0.65
C LYS A 53 4.50 9.29 1.69
N VAL A 54 4.87 10.34 2.43
CA VAL A 54 5.87 10.24 3.52
C VAL A 54 5.33 9.41 4.69
N LYS A 55 4.10 9.68 5.12
CA LYS A 55 3.45 8.96 6.23
C LYS A 55 3.21 7.49 5.89
N VAL A 56 2.74 7.20 4.68
CA VAL A 56 2.54 5.83 4.18
C VAL A 56 3.86 5.07 4.16
N LYS A 57 4.95 5.69 3.71
CA LYS A 57 6.29 5.09 3.78
C LYS A 57 6.69 4.74 5.22
N GLN A 58 6.47 5.64 6.17
CA GLN A 58 6.77 5.39 7.59
C GLN A 58 5.93 4.25 8.16
N ILE A 59 4.63 4.22 7.86
CA ILE A 59 3.74 3.13 8.27
C ILE A 59 4.25 1.80 7.72
N ILE A 60 4.55 1.73 6.42
CA ILE A 60 5.04 0.49 5.79
C ILE A 60 6.34 0.03 6.48
N THR A 61 7.31 0.92 6.64
CA THR A 61 8.61 0.59 7.24
C THR A 61 8.48 0.05 8.67
N ASN A 62 7.61 0.67 9.49
CA ASN A 62 7.51 0.37 10.92
C ASN A 62 6.52 -0.75 11.25
N SER A 63 5.68 -1.18 10.30
CA SER A 63 4.68 -2.21 10.56
C SER A 63 5.31 -3.58 10.77
N THR A 64 4.70 -4.33 11.69
CA THR A 64 5.14 -5.69 12.09
C THR A 64 4.25 -6.79 11.49
N SER A 65 3.08 -6.43 10.96
CA SER A 65 2.15 -7.36 10.32
C SER A 65 1.39 -6.70 9.16
N ILE A 66 0.82 -7.52 8.27
CA ILE A 66 -0.03 -7.04 7.17
C ILE A 66 -1.30 -6.36 7.70
N LYS A 67 -1.89 -6.91 8.76
CA LYS A 67 -3.09 -6.33 9.39
C LYS A 67 -2.80 -4.91 9.89
N GLU A 68 -1.75 -4.74 10.69
CA GLU A 68 -1.35 -3.42 11.19
C GLU A 68 -1.07 -2.43 10.06
N LEU A 69 -0.33 -2.88 9.05
CA LEU A 69 0.05 -2.10 7.88
C LEU A 69 -1.16 -1.59 7.09
N THR A 70 -2.12 -2.48 6.81
CA THR A 70 -3.34 -2.14 6.07
C THR A 70 -4.27 -1.25 6.89
N GLU A 71 -4.49 -1.56 8.18
CA GLU A 71 -5.32 -0.75 9.08
C GLU A 71 -4.79 0.69 9.22
N LYS A 72 -3.50 0.85 9.50
CA LYS A 72 -2.88 2.18 9.64
C LYS A 72 -2.94 2.98 8.36
N ILE A 73 -2.62 2.39 7.20
CA ILE A 73 -2.75 3.13 5.92
C ILE A 73 -4.20 3.56 5.69
N ASN A 74 -5.15 2.64 5.87
CA ASN A 74 -6.56 2.88 5.58
C ASN A 74 -7.23 3.88 6.54
N PHE A 75 -6.75 3.99 7.78
CA PHE A 75 -7.31 4.88 8.79
C PHE A 75 -6.59 6.24 8.86
N GLU A 76 -5.27 6.25 8.65
CA GLU A 76 -4.45 7.43 8.91
C GLU A 76 -4.10 8.26 7.68
N THR A 77 -4.53 7.83 6.49
CA THR A 77 -4.17 8.43 5.19
C THR A 77 -5.35 8.41 4.21
N GLU A 78 -5.31 9.24 3.17
CA GLU A 78 -6.28 9.19 2.06
C GLU A 78 -6.02 8.02 1.09
N LEU A 79 -4.91 7.30 1.27
CA LEU A 79 -4.61 6.09 0.53
C LEU A 79 -5.25 4.87 1.19
N HIS A 80 -5.55 3.90 0.35
CA HIS A 80 -6.00 2.60 0.79
C HIS A 80 -5.12 1.49 0.24
N LEU A 81 -4.90 0.50 1.10
CA LEU A 81 -4.16 -0.69 0.78
C LEU A 81 -4.99 -1.93 1.14
N ASP A 82 -5.16 -2.79 0.16
CA ASP A 82 -5.74 -4.12 0.30
C ASP A 82 -4.65 -5.16 -0.02
N VAL A 83 -4.47 -6.12 0.88
CA VAL A 83 -3.50 -7.21 0.76
C VAL A 83 -4.20 -8.51 1.14
N ARG A 84 -4.27 -9.43 0.18
CA ARG A 84 -4.94 -10.73 0.35
C ARG A 84 -3.94 -11.85 0.09
N GLU A 85 -3.91 -12.85 0.96
CA GLU A 85 -3.19 -14.09 0.73
C GLU A 85 -3.91 -14.93 -0.35
N VAL A 86 -3.15 -15.57 -1.24
CA VAL A 86 -3.65 -16.31 -2.42
C VAL A 86 -3.10 -17.73 -2.48
#